data_AF-A0A2D7IU57-F1
#
_entry.id   AF-A0A2D7IU57-F1
#
_cell.length_a   1.000
_cell.length_b   1.000
_cell.length_c   1.000
_cell.angle_alpha   90.00
_cell.angle_beta   90.00
_cell.angle_gamma   90.00
#
_symmetry.space_group_name_H-M   'P 1'
#
loop_
_entity.id
_entity.type
_entity.pdbx_description
1 polymer ?
#
loop_
_entity_poly.entity_id
_entity_poly.type
_entity_poly.pdbx_seq_one_letter_code
_entity_poly.pdbx_strand_id
1 'polypeptide(L)'
;MFKSVFLAASCFVLAVPAMAQDECAYEASSAALEAETSLGELIENGNVEFVGYVARVGYARSMRDERQCGDMVVYERIYRSALANLENSEMVPFGDWLMTPFTVTYPSVALNDGYSGECTATFDLPYAGVPQNVSVSCSHPAFRSAVRRAMDNVVFAPADMNGSFTTAEGVEYPVTFGYEIDREF
;
A
#
# COMPACT_ATOMS: atom_id res chain seq x y z
N MET A 1 82.60 21.25 0.87
CA MET A 1 81.44 21.88 1.54
C MET A 1 80.66 22.61 0.45
N PHE A 2 79.40 22.38 0.10
CA PHE A 2 78.29 21.59 0.64
C PHE A 2 77.40 21.23 -0.58
N LYS A 3 76.90 20.00 -0.64
CA LYS A 3 75.83 19.58 -1.57
C LYS A 3 74.53 20.27 -1.15
N SER A 4 73.67 20.65 -2.10
CA SER A 4 72.23 20.77 -1.85
C SER A 4 71.46 20.42 -3.11
N VAL A 5 70.89 19.21 -3.07
CA VAL A 5 69.99 18.61 -4.03
C VAL A 5 68.61 19.21 -3.80
N PHE A 6 67.97 19.73 -4.85
CA PHE A 6 66.57 20.09 -4.84
C PHE A 6 65.73 18.82 -4.80
N LEU A 7 65.11 18.52 -3.65
CA LEU A 7 64.08 17.49 -3.53
C LEU A 7 62.72 18.19 -3.67
N ALA A 8 62.13 18.12 -4.85
CA ALA A 8 60.72 18.47 -5.05
C ALA A 8 59.87 17.31 -4.52
N ALA A 9 59.43 17.42 -3.26
CA ALA A 9 58.45 16.51 -2.69
C ALA A 9 57.08 16.82 -3.31
N SER A 10 56.76 16.10 -4.38
CA SER A 10 55.41 16.03 -4.93
C SER A 10 54.55 15.25 -3.93
N CYS A 11 53.87 15.96 -3.04
CA CYS A 11 52.75 15.38 -2.30
C CYS A 11 51.60 15.19 -3.29
N PHE A 12 51.51 13.99 -3.86
CA PHE A 12 50.26 13.47 -4.40
C PHE A 12 49.26 13.44 -3.24
N VAL A 13 48.44 14.48 -3.13
CA VAL A 13 47.16 14.36 -2.42
C VAL A 13 46.34 13.42 -3.29
N LEU A 14 46.33 12.14 -2.94
CA LEU A 14 45.32 11.22 -3.42
C LEU A 14 44.00 11.76 -2.88
N ALA A 15 43.33 12.58 -3.68
CA ALA A 15 41.91 12.78 -3.54
C ALA A 15 41.29 11.39 -3.71
N VAL A 16 40.97 10.76 -2.59
CA VAL A 16 40.02 9.66 -2.58
C VAL A 16 38.79 10.23 -3.27
N PRO A 17 38.31 9.64 -4.39
CA PRO A 17 37.00 10.04 -4.86
C PRO A 17 36.06 9.74 -3.71
N ALA A 18 35.46 10.79 -3.14
CA ALA A 18 34.19 10.62 -2.46
C ALA A 18 33.37 9.76 -3.40
N MET A 19 32.90 8.60 -2.94
CA MET A 19 31.92 7.84 -3.69
C MET A 19 30.72 8.78 -3.79
N ALA A 20 30.66 9.51 -4.91
CA ALA A 20 29.51 10.27 -5.29
C ALA A 20 28.36 9.27 -5.27
N GLN A 21 27.23 9.71 -4.72
CA GLN A 21 25.95 9.15 -5.09
C GLN A 21 25.99 9.02 -6.61
N ASP A 22 26.05 7.79 -7.14
CA ASP A 22 25.98 7.54 -8.57
C ASP A 22 24.69 8.21 -9.03
N GLU A 23 24.82 9.38 -9.67
CA GLU A 23 23.71 10.08 -10.30
C GLU A 23 23.18 9.11 -11.33
N CYS A 24 22.04 8.48 -11.03
CA CYS A 24 21.37 7.60 -11.95
C CYS A 24 21.24 8.33 -13.30
N ALA A 25 21.87 7.79 -14.33
CA ALA A 25 21.91 8.41 -15.66
C ALA A 25 20.57 8.27 -16.42
N TYR A 26 19.61 7.54 -15.85
CA TYR A 26 18.30 7.28 -16.44
C TYR A 26 17.21 8.05 -15.70
N GLU A 27 16.40 8.79 -16.46
CA GLU A 27 15.22 9.43 -15.91
C GLU A 27 14.17 8.38 -15.48
N ALA A 28 13.31 8.76 -14.54
CA ALA A 28 12.17 7.94 -14.15
C ALA A 28 11.20 7.78 -15.32
N SER A 29 10.64 6.58 -15.46
CA SER A 29 9.60 6.29 -16.42
C SER A 29 8.32 7.07 -16.10
N SER A 30 7.50 7.32 -17.14
CA SER A 30 6.18 7.93 -16.95
C SER A 30 5.30 7.12 -15.99
N ALA A 31 5.42 5.79 -16.00
CA ALA A 31 4.69 4.91 -15.10
C ALA A 31 5.10 5.11 -13.63
N ALA A 32 6.40 5.31 -13.35
CA ALA A 32 6.86 5.60 -11.99
C ALA A 32 6.40 6.99 -11.53
N LEU A 33 6.45 8.00 -12.39
CA LEU A 33 5.97 9.36 -12.08
C LEU A 33 4.45 9.41 -11.87
N GLU A 34 3.69 8.66 -12.66
CA GLU A 34 2.24 8.48 -12.44
C GLU A 34 1.98 7.78 -11.12
N ALA A 35 2.73 6.71 -10.81
CA ALA A 35 2.65 6.03 -9.53
C ALA A 35 2.99 6.95 -8.36
N GLU A 36 3.97 7.85 -8.49
CA GLU A 36 4.28 8.85 -7.45
C GLU A 36 3.07 9.73 -7.12
N THR A 37 2.35 10.16 -8.16
CA THR A 37 1.16 10.99 -8.00
C THR A 37 0.02 10.18 -7.37
N SER A 38 -0.36 9.07 -7.98
CA SER A 38 -1.50 8.26 -7.53
C SER A 38 -1.28 7.63 -6.15
N LEU A 39 -0.06 7.18 -5.85
CA LEU A 39 0.26 6.64 -4.52
C LEU A 39 0.38 7.75 -3.47
N GLY A 40 0.78 8.97 -3.86
CA GLY A 40 0.71 10.15 -3.00
C GLY A 40 -0.71 10.45 -2.54
N GLU A 41 -1.68 10.45 -3.47
CA GLU A 41 -3.10 10.62 -3.14
C GLU A 41 -3.61 9.53 -2.19
N LEU A 42 -3.15 8.28 -2.34
CA LEU A 42 -3.52 7.20 -1.44
C LEU A 42 -2.94 7.37 -0.03
N ILE A 43 -1.74 7.96 0.13
CA ILE A 43 -1.20 8.34 1.44
C ILE A 43 -2.09 9.41 2.09
N GLU A 44 -2.49 10.43 1.34
CA GLU A 44 -3.38 11.49 1.82
C GLU A 44 -4.75 10.96 2.26
N ASN A 45 -5.22 9.90 1.61
CA ASN A 45 -6.46 9.18 1.96
C ASN A 45 -6.25 8.10 3.04
N GLY A 46 -5.12 8.08 3.76
CA GLY A 46 -4.88 7.19 4.89
C GLY A 46 -4.52 5.75 4.54
N ASN A 47 -4.25 5.42 3.26
CA ASN A 47 -3.91 4.05 2.81
C ASN A 47 -2.40 3.77 2.90
N VAL A 48 -1.78 4.12 4.03
CA VAL A 48 -0.33 4.28 4.15
C VAL A 48 0.43 2.96 3.99
N GLU A 49 0.00 1.90 4.69
CA GLU A 49 0.69 0.61 4.65
C GLU A 49 0.57 -0.06 3.29
N PHE A 50 -0.58 0.09 2.63
CA PHE A 50 -0.77 -0.35 1.26
C PHE A 50 0.23 0.33 0.32
N VAL A 51 0.36 1.67 0.41
CA VAL A 51 1.30 2.42 -0.43
C VAL A 51 2.74 2.03 -0.14
N GLY A 52 3.14 1.93 1.13
CA GLY A 52 4.50 1.52 1.49
C GLY A 52 4.85 0.14 0.96
N TYR A 53 3.91 -0.81 1.05
CA TYR A 53 4.07 -2.13 0.46
C TYR A 53 4.24 -2.07 -1.07
N VAL A 54 3.38 -1.33 -1.78
CA VAL A 54 3.45 -1.18 -3.25
C VAL A 54 4.76 -0.51 -3.66
N ALA A 55 5.19 0.51 -2.94
CA ALA A 55 6.46 1.20 -3.18
C ALA A 55 7.65 0.25 -3.02
N ARG A 56 7.67 -0.59 -1.98
CA ARG A 56 8.71 -1.61 -1.80
C ARG A 56 8.74 -2.61 -2.95
N VAL A 57 7.57 -3.05 -3.44
CA VAL A 57 7.48 -3.92 -4.62
C VAL A 57 8.00 -3.21 -5.86
N GLY A 58 7.60 -1.96 -6.09
CA GLY A 58 8.08 -1.13 -7.20
C GLY A 58 9.60 -1.00 -7.19
N TYR A 59 10.17 -0.62 -6.05
CA TYR A 59 11.61 -0.52 -5.83
C TYR A 59 12.33 -1.84 -6.17
N ALA A 60 11.87 -2.97 -5.61
CA ALA A 60 12.48 -4.27 -5.85
C ALA A 60 12.36 -4.72 -7.32
N ARG A 61 11.29 -4.32 -8.03
CA ARG A 61 11.14 -4.60 -9.46
C ARG A 61 12.13 -3.80 -10.30
N SER A 62 12.30 -2.52 -9.99
CA SER A 62 13.21 -1.61 -10.68
C SER A 62 14.69 -1.98 -10.48
N MET A 63 15.05 -2.57 -9.33
CA MET A 63 16.40 -3.11 -9.10
C MET A 63 16.82 -4.21 -10.08
N ARG A 64 15.90 -4.79 -10.85
CA ARG A 64 16.20 -5.91 -11.76
C ARG A 64 16.75 -5.46 -13.12
N ASP A 65 16.69 -4.17 -13.44
CA ASP A 65 17.26 -3.58 -14.65
C ASP A 65 17.97 -2.27 -14.28
N GLU A 66 19.27 -2.19 -14.51
CA GLU A 66 20.08 -0.99 -14.22
C GLU A 66 19.56 0.27 -14.93
N ARG A 67 18.83 0.11 -16.04
CA ARG A 67 18.21 1.21 -16.79
C ARG A 67 16.97 1.78 -16.10
N GLN A 68 16.49 1.14 -15.02
CA GLN A 68 15.35 1.58 -14.21
C GLN A 68 15.80 2.24 -12.90
N CYS A 69 17.07 2.65 -12.77
CA CYS A 69 17.53 3.32 -11.55
C CYS A 69 16.72 4.62 -11.25
N GLY A 70 16.14 5.28 -12.26
CA GLY A 70 15.27 6.45 -12.07
C GLY A 70 13.97 6.09 -11.35
N ASP A 71 13.37 4.95 -11.72
CA ASP A 71 12.17 4.41 -11.06
C ASP A 71 12.47 4.02 -9.60
N MET A 72 13.66 3.48 -9.32
CA MET A 72 14.06 3.15 -7.94
C MET A 72 14.03 4.38 -7.03
N VAL A 73 14.54 5.52 -7.50
CA VAL A 73 14.54 6.78 -6.73
C VAL A 73 13.11 7.23 -6.44
N VAL A 74 12.20 7.08 -7.41
CA VAL A 74 10.78 7.41 -7.23
C VAL A 74 10.14 6.51 -6.18
N TYR A 75 10.26 5.19 -6.32
CA TYR A 75 9.66 4.25 -5.37
C TYR A 75 10.28 4.34 -3.96
N GLU A 76 11.57 4.64 -3.84
CA GLU A 76 12.19 4.93 -2.53
C GLU A 76 11.57 6.17 -1.88
N ARG A 77 11.33 7.23 -2.65
CA ARG A 77 10.69 8.45 -2.15
C ARG A 77 9.26 8.18 -1.69
N ILE A 78 8.47 7.43 -2.48
CA ILE A 78 7.11 7.04 -2.10
C ILE A 78 7.13 6.23 -0.80
N TYR A 79 8.04 5.26 -0.67
CA TYR A 79 8.20 4.47 0.54
C TYR A 79 8.54 5.32 1.77
N ARG A 80 9.47 6.27 1.62
CA ARG A 80 9.82 7.22 2.69
C ARG A 80 8.66 8.15 3.06
N SER A 81 7.86 8.56 2.08
CA SER A 81 6.64 9.33 2.32
C SER A 81 5.62 8.53 3.13
N ALA A 82 5.42 7.26 2.79
CA ALA A 82 4.55 6.36 3.57
C ALA A 82 5.06 6.20 5.01
N LEU A 83 6.36 5.95 5.21
CA LEU A 83 6.96 5.89 6.55
C LEU A 83 6.72 7.16 7.37
N ALA A 84 6.83 8.33 6.74
CA ALA A 84 6.61 9.63 7.40
C ALA A 84 5.13 9.88 7.76
N ASN A 85 4.19 9.12 7.18
CA ASN A 85 2.75 9.28 7.38
C ASN A 85 2.11 8.10 8.13
N LEU A 86 2.90 7.17 8.69
CA LEU A 86 2.36 5.99 9.38
C LEU A 86 1.34 6.33 10.48
N GLU A 87 1.59 7.41 11.21
CA GLU A 87 0.67 7.87 12.28
C GLU A 87 -0.67 8.39 11.75
N ASN A 88 -0.75 8.73 10.46
CA ASN A 88 -1.96 9.20 9.77
C ASN A 88 -2.68 8.06 9.03
N SER A 89 -2.24 6.80 9.20
CA SER A 89 -2.93 5.69 8.56
C SER A 89 -4.36 5.53 9.10
N GLU A 90 -5.30 5.35 8.18
CA GLU A 90 -6.69 5.01 8.48
C GLU A 90 -6.98 3.51 8.27
N MET A 91 -5.96 2.73 7.87
CA MET A 91 -6.13 1.30 7.70
C MET A 91 -6.40 0.62 9.05
N VAL A 92 -7.34 -0.32 9.06
CA VAL A 92 -7.80 -1.01 10.27
C VAL A 92 -7.31 -2.46 10.32
N PRO A 93 -6.97 -2.98 11.51
CA PRO A 93 -6.58 -4.39 11.67
C PRO A 93 -7.68 -5.38 11.27
N PHE A 94 -7.27 -6.43 10.56
CA PHE A 94 -8.09 -7.59 10.21
C PHE A 94 -7.23 -8.86 10.21
N GLY A 95 -7.25 -9.59 11.33
CA GLY A 95 -6.36 -10.75 11.52
C GLY A 95 -4.89 -10.33 11.37
N ASP A 96 -4.16 -10.99 10.47
CA ASP A 96 -2.76 -10.68 10.13
C ASP A 96 -2.61 -9.59 9.04
N TRP A 97 -3.71 -8.96 8.64
CA TRP A 97 -3.78 -7.95 7.59
C TRP A 97 -4.24 -6.61 8.13
N LEU A 98 -4.04 -5.59 7.32
CA LEU A 98 -4.72 -4.31 7.43
C LEU A 98 -5.69 -4.20 6.26
N MET A 99 -6.77 -3.45 6.46
CA MET A 99 -7.73 -3.14 5.41
C MET A 99 -8.21 -1.72 5.51
N THR A 100 -8.63 -1.12 4.40
CA THR A 100 -9.33 0.16 4.44
C THR A 100 -10.63 0.03 5.24
N PRO A 101 -11.12 1.11 5.88
CA PRO A 101 -12.38 1.07 6.60
C PRO A 101 -13.52 0.47 5.75
N PHE A 102 -14.16 -0.58 6.27
CA PHE A 102 -15.22 -1.27 5.55
C PHE A 102 -16.50 -0.42 5.54
N THR A 103 -16.80 0.16 4.39
CA THR A 103 -18.01 0.96 4.22
C THR A 103 -19.01 0.18 3.37
N VAL A 104 -20.17 -0.14 3.95
CA VAL A 104 -21.26 -0.80 3.25
C VAL A 104 -22.54 0.02 3.36
N THR A 105 -23.12 0.37 2.21
CA THR A 105 -24.39 1.11 2.18
C THR A 105 -25.56 0.15 2.45
N TYR A 106 -26.41 0.52 3.40
CA TYR A 106 -27.64 -0.22 3.68
C TYR A 106 -28.54 -0.27 2.43
N PRO A 107 -29.01 -1.45 1.97
CA PRO A 107 -29.89 -1.53 0.82
C PRO A 107 -31.23 -0.83 1.10
N SER A 108 -31.63 0.12 0.26
CA SER A 108 -32.89 0.87 0.40
C SER A 108 -34.13 -0.04 0.48
N VAL A 109 -34.11 -1.16 -0.27
CA VAL A 109 -35.17 -2.17 -0.25
C VAL A 109 -35.31 -2.86 1.12
N ALA A 110 -34.21 -3.08 1.83
CA ALA A 110 -34.24 -3.67 3.17
C ALA A 110 -34.60 -2.64 4.23
N LEU A 111 -34.26 -1.37 4.00
CA LEU A 111 -34.57 -0.26 4.90
C LEU A 111 -36.07 -0.01 4.98
N ASN A 112 -36.76 -0.01 3.84
CA ASN A 112 -38.20 0.23 3.75
C ASN A 112 -39.03 -0.82 4.48
N ASP A 113 -38.53 -2.06 4.54
CA ASP A 113 -39.23 -3.20 5.13
C ASP A 113 -38.71 -3.56 6.54
N GLY A 114 -37.71 -2.82 7.05
CA GLY A 114 -37.15 -3.00 8.39
C GLY A 114 -36.42 -4.33 8.62
N TYR A 115 -35.87 -4.94 7.57
CA TYR A 115 -35.14 -6.21 7.69
C TYR A 115 -33.74 -5.98 8.23
N SER A 116 -33.31 -6.74 9.22
CA SER A 116 -31.89 -6.93 9.53
C SER A 116 -31.28 -8.02 8.64
N GLY A 117 -29.96 -8.11 8.62
CA GLY A 117 -29.26 -9.11 7.80
C GLY A 117 -27.90 -9.47 8.36
N GLU A 118 -27.53 -10.73 8.19
CA GLU A 118 -26.19 -11.22 8.47
C GLU A 118 -25.64 -11.77 7.16
N CYS A 119 -24.41 -11.41 6.81
CA CYS A 119 -23.72 -11.89 5.64
C CYS A 119 -22.32 -12.38 6.00
N THR A 120 -21.81 -13.31 5.21
CA THR A 120 -20.42 -13.74 5.23
C THR A 120 -19.88 -13.58 3.83
N ALA A 121 -18.83 -12.77 3.69
CA ALA A 121 -18.02 -12.70 2.48
C ALA A 121 -16.86 -13.69 2.61
N THR A 122 -16.70 -14.57 1.63
CA THR A 122 -15.56 -15.48 1.50
C THR A 122 -14.74 -15.05 0.28
N PHE A 123 -13.42 -14.90 0.43
CA PHE A 123 -12.55 -14.37 -0.62
C PHE A 123 -11.10 -14.81 -0.45
N ASP A 124 -10.31 -14.56 -1.48
CA ASP A 124 -8.86 -14.78 -1.45
C ASP A 124 -8.15 -13.43 -1.40
N LEU A 125 -7.09 -13.36 -0.61
CA LEU A 125 -6.22 -12.21 -0.50
C LEU A 125 -4.95 -12.43 -1.34
N PRO A 126 -4.71 -11.57 -2.35
CA PRO A 126 -3.40 -11.50 -2.97
C PRO A 126 -2.41 -10.88 -1.97
N TYR A 127 -1.17 -10.64 -2.38
CA TYR A 127 -0.15 -10.07 -1.50
C TYR A 127 -0.50 -8.69 -0.92
N ALA A 128 -1.25 -7.88 -1.67
CA ALA A 128 -1.92 -6.65 -1.26
C ALA A 128 -2.90 -6.25 -2.37
N GLY A 129 -3.91 -5.44 -2.04
CA GLY A 129 -4.88 -4.92 -3.00
C GLY A 129 -6.30 -5.39 -2.70
N VAL A 130 -7.15 -5.33 -3.73
CA VAL A 130 -8.55 -5.76 -3.63
C VAL A 130 -8.65 -7.29 -3.51
N PRO A 131 -9.63 -7.80 -2.75
CA PRO A 131 -9.85 -9.23 -2.60
C PRO A 131 -10.30 -9.87 -3.92
N GLN A 132 -9.93 -11.13 -4.12
CA GLN A 132 -10.23 -11.92 -5.30
C GLN A 132 -11.24 -13.04 -4.96
N ASN A 133 -11.86 -13.63 -5.98
CA ASN A 133 -12.79 -14.76 -5.85
C ASN A 133 -13.91 -14.53 -4.81
N VAL A 134 -14.37 -13.28 -4.67
CA VAL A 134 -15.35 -12.88 -3.65
C VAL A 134 -16.69 -13.58 -3.88
N SER A 135 -17.10 -14.36 -2.88
CA SER A 135 -18.43 -14.95 -2.72
C SER A 135 -19.11 -14.36 -1.50
N VAL A 136 -20.43 -14.13 -1.58
CA VAL A 136 -21.21 -13.58 -0.47
C VAL A 136 -22.45 -14.43 -0.24
N SER A 137 -22.59 -14.91 0.99
CA SER A 137 -23.77 -15.56 1.54
C SER A 137 -24.45 -14.61 2.53
N CYS A 138 -25.78 -14.53 2.52
CA CYS A 138 -26.53 -13.67 3.43
C CYS A 138 -27.80 -14.38 3.92
N SER A 139 -28.22 -14.08 5.14
CA SER A 139 -29.50 -14.51 5.69
C SER A 139 -30.70 -13.95 4.90
N HIS A 140 -30.55 -12.76 4.32
CA HIS A 140 -31.53 -12.16 3.43
C HIS A 140 -30.87 -11.70 2.11
N PRO A 141 -31.42 -12.07 0.93
CA PRO A 141 -30.76 -11.85 -0.36
C PRO A 141 -30.59 -10.37 -0.74
N ALA A 142 -31.39 -9.47 -0.16
CA ALA A 142 -31.29 -8.03 -0.42
C ALA A 142 -29.91 -7.42 -0.09
N PHE A 143 -29.20 -7.98 0.90
CA PHE A 143 -27.90 -7.47 1.34
C PHE A 143 -26.72 -7.91 0.47
N ARG A 144 -26.88 -9.01 -0.28
CA ARG A 144 -25.79 -9.64 -1.04
C ARG A 144 -25.10 -8.68 -1.99
N SER A 145 -25.87 -7.87 -2.71
CA SER A 145 -25.31 -6.94 -3.70
C SER A 145 -24.59 -5.76 -3.06
N ALA A 146 -25.02 -5.32 -1.87
CA ALA A 146 -24.36 -4.23 -1.14
C ALA A 146 -23.03 -4.69 -0.57
N VAL A 147 -23.02 -5.85 0.10
CA VAL A 147 -21.77 -6.44 0.63
C VAL A 147 -20.77 -6.72 -0.48
N ARG A 148 -21.21 -7.30 -1.61
CA ARG A 148 -20.30 -7.54 -2.75
C ARG A 148 -19.65 -6.25 -3.24
N ARG A 149 -20.42 -5.18 -3.43
CA ARG A 149 -19.88 -3.88 -3.86
C ARG A 149 -18.91 -3.29 -2.84
N ALA A 150 -19.18 -3.45 -1.54
CA ALA A 150 -18.24 -3.00 -0.50
C ALA A 150 -16.92 -3.78 -0.58
N MET A 151 -16.98 -5.10 -0.80
CA MET A 151 -15.80 -5.94 -1.00
C MET A 151 -15.00 -5.57 -2.26
N ASP A 152 -15.64 -5.04 -3.31
CA ASP A 152 -14.94 -4.59 -4.52
C ASP A 152 -14.09 -3.32 -4.28
N ASN A 153 -14.35 -2.59 -3.19
CA ASN A 153 -13.70 -1.32 -2.87
C ASN A 153 -12.72 -1.41 -1.70
N VAL A 154 -12.79 -2.46 -0.88
CA VAL A 154 -11.87 -2.63 0.24
C VAL A 154 -10.48 -3.01 -0.28
N VAL A 155 -9.45 -2.34 0.23
CA VAL A 155 -8.05 -2.64 -0.09
C VAL A 155 -7.40 -3.26 1.13
N PHE A 156 -6.74 -4.39 0.94
CA PHE A 156 -5.95 -5.07 1.97
C PHE A 156 -4.46 -4.81 1.79
N ALA A 157 -3.75 -4.73 2.91
CA ALA A 157 -2.28 -4.67 2.96
C ALA A 157 -1.76 -5.58 4.07
N PRO A 158 -0.49 -6.02 4.01
CA PRO A 158 0.14 -6.69 5.13
C PRO A 158 0.15 -5.78 6.38
N ALA A 159 0.10 -6.38 7.57
CA ALA A 159 0.10 -5.64 8.84
C ALA A 159 1.36 -4.80 9.11
N ASP A 160 2.44 -5.04 8.35
CA ASP A 160 3.67 -4.26 8.36
C ASP A 160 4.09 -4.00 6.91
N MET A 161 4.51 -2.78 6.59
CA MET A 161 5.08 -2.42 5.28
C MET A 161 6.32 -3.26 4.92
N ASN A 162 7.05 -3.74 5.93
CA ASN A 162 8.18 -4.67 5.77
C ASN A 162 7.76 -6.14 5.84
N GLY A 163 6.47 -6.41 6.04
CA GLY A 163 5.90 -7.74 6.18
C GLY A 163 6.21 -8.66 5.00
N SER A 164 6.04 -9.95 5.25
CA SER A 164 6.25 -10.97 4.22
C SER A 164 5.19 -10.89 3.13
N PHE A 165 5.59 -11.28 1.92
CA PHE A 165 4.69 -11.45 0.79
C PHE A 165 3.85 -12.73 0.97
N THR A 166 2.80 -12.66 1.77
CA THR A 166 1.88 -13.78 2.02
C THR A 166 0.59 -13.62 1.24
N THR A 167 -0.03 -14.72 0.86
CA THR A 167 -1.39 -14.78 0.30
C THR A 167 -2.28 -15.55 1.27
N ALA A 168 -3.60 -15.36 1.18
CA ALA A 168 -4.56 -16.15 1.94
C ALA A 168 -5.73 -16.58 1.04
N GLU A 169 -6.26 -17.77 1.28
CA GLU A 169 -7.40 -18.32 0.52
C GLU A 169 -8.56 -18.62 1.46
N GLY A 170 -9.79 -18.46 0.97
CA GLY A 170 -10.99 -18.80 1.74
C GLY A 170 -11.18 -17.96 3.01
N VAL A 171 -10.69 -16.73 3.01
CA VAL A 171 -10.81 -15.79 4.12
C VAL A 171 -12.27 -15.39 4.29
N GLU A 172 -12.77 -15.42 5.53
CA GLU A 172 -14.14 -15.05 5.85
C GLU A 172 -14.22 -13.70 6.56
N TYR A 173 -15.13 -12.84 6.09
CA TYR A 173 -15.46 -11.56 6.72
C TYR A 173 -16.96 -11.49 7.03
N PRO A 174 -17.35 -11.49 8.32
CA PRO A 174 -18.74 -11.35 8.72
C PRO A 174 -19.19 -9.89 8.59
N VAL A 175 -20.38 -9.67 8.03
CA VAL A 175 -21.02 -8.36 7.89
C VAL A 175 -22.41 -8.42 8.50
N THR A 176 -22.68 -7.54 9.46
CA THR A 176 -23.99 -7.46 10.13
C THR A 176 -24.66 -6.15 9.80
N PHE A 177 -25.93 -6.22 9.41
CA PHE A 177 -26.82 -5.08 9.21
C PHE A 177 -27.81 -5.04 10.36
N GLY A 178 -27.61 -4.09 11.27
CA GLY A 178 -28.59 -3.75 12.30
C GLY A 178 -29.65 -2.82 11.73
N TYR A 179 -30.91 -3.04 12.11
CA TYR A 179 -31.98 -2.06 11.96
C TYR A 179 -32.32 -1.55 13.35
N GLU A 180 -31.87 -0.34 13.67
CA GLU A 180 -32.26 0.35 14.90
C GLU A 180 -33.50 1.21 14.59
N ILE A 181 -34.65 0.84 15.14
CA ILE A 181 -35.80 1.72 15.17
C ILE A 181 -35.55 2.69 16.31
N ASP A 182 -35.24 3.95 16.01
CA ASP A 182 -35.42 5.04 16.97
C ASP A 182 -36.91 5.07 17.37
N ARG A 183 -37.25 4.36 18.44
CA ARG A 183 -38.55 4.51 19.10
C ARG A 183 -38.45 5.70 20.05
N GLU A 184 -38.54 6.90 19.51
CA GLU A 184 -38.99 8.03 20.33
C GLU A 184 -40.50 7.82 20.60
N PHE A 185 -40.85 7.58 21.86
CA PHE A 185 -42.21 7.63 22.39
C PHE A 185 -42.48 9.02 22.98
#